data_AF-A0A494VTQ9-F1
#
_entry.id   AF-A0A494VTQ9-F1
#
_cell.length_a   1.000
_cell.length_b   1.000
_cell.length_c   1.000
_cell.angle_alpha   90.00
_cell.angle_beta   90.00
_cell.angle_gamma   90.00
#
_symmetry.space_group_name_H-M   'P 1'
#
loop_
_entity.id
_entity.type
_entity.pdbx_description
1 polymer ?
#
loop_
_entity_poly.entity_id
_entity_poly.type
_entity_poly.pdbx_seq_one_letter_code
_entity_poly.pdbx_strand_id
1 'polypeptide(L)'
;MSKAKTKTLNVLFIIAILEVIGMIAWPVILGWGQLIGPAGKLLAAIFALPFVYYIIFAGYLKGYYSKRKPEDQNIGLMVFLNVLPLIFLVYILDIF
;
A
#
# COMPACT_ATOMS: atom_id res chain seq x y z
N MET A 1 -16.77 -18.62 5.24
CA MET A 1 -15.53 -18.21 4.53
C MET A 1 -14.53 -19.34 4.69
N SER A 2 -13.86 -19.80 3.63
CA SER A 2 -12.81 -20.81 3.83
C SER A 2 -11.71 -20.19 4.69
N LYS A 3 -11.14 -20.96 5.63
CA LYS A 3 -10.08 -20.48 6.53
C LYS A 3 -8.91 -19.85 5.73
N ALA A 4 -8.64 -20.38 4.53
CA ALA A 4 -7.61 -19.86 3.63
C ALA A 4 -7.90 -18.44 3.14
N LYS A 5 -9.12 -18.14 2.64
CA LYS A 5 -9.47 -16.79 2.17
C LYS A 5 -9.35 -15.75 3.29
N THR A 6 -9.79 -16.09 4.50
CA THR A 6 -9.71 -15.18 5.66
C THR A 6 -8.28 -14.89 6.04
N LYS A 7 -7.43 -15.93 6.02
CA LYS A 7 -6.00 -15.78 6.27
C LYS A 7 -5.33 -14.89 5.21
N THR A 8 -5.64 -15.08 3.92
CA THR A 8 -5.06 -14.26 2.84
C THR A 8 -5.42 -12.79 2.96
N LEU A 9 -6.70 -12.45 3.16
CA LEU A 9 -7.09 -11.06 3.33
C LEU A 9 -6.46 -10.42 4.59
N ASN A 10 -6.16 -11.21 5.64
CA ASN A 10 -5.58 -10.70 6.88
C ASN A 10 -4.11 -10.38 6.65
N VAL A 11 -3.42 -11.25 5.91
CA VAL A 11 -2.07 -11.02 5.44
C VAL A 11 -2.03 -9.77 4.56
N LEU A 12 -2.96 -9.60 3.61
CA LEU A 12 -3.03 -8.40 2.78
C LEU A 12 -3.27 -7.12 3.59
N PHE A 13 -4.09 -7.20 4.64
CA PHE A 13 -4.29 -6.08 5.55
C PHE A 13 -3.00 -5.73 6.31
N ILE A 14 -2.30 -6.73 6.85
CA ILE A 14 -1.01 -6.52 7.53
C ILE A 14 0.01 -5.91 6.57
N ILE A 15 0.11 -6.43 5.34
CA ILE A 15 0.99 -5.87 4.30
C ILE A 15 0.63 -4.41 4.04
N ALA A 16 -0.64 -4.08 3.80
CA ALA A 16 -1.05 -2.69 3.58
C ALA A 16 -0.67 -1.75 4.73
N ILE A 17 -0.73 -2.20 5.99
CA ILE A 17 -0.28 -1.42 7.15
C ILE A 17 1.25 -1.26 7.16
N LEU A 18 1.99 -2.32 6.85
CA LEU A 18 3.46 -2.25 6.76
C LEU A 18 3.90 -1.30 5.65
N GLU A 19 3.21 -1.29 4.51
CA GLU A 19 3.45 -0.35 3.43
C GLU A 19 3.23 1.10 3.91
N VAL A 20 2.12 1.38 4.61
CA VAL A 20 1.89 2.71 5.21
C VAL A 20 3.02 3.12 6.15
N ILE A 21 3.50 2.20 7.00
CA ILE A 21 4.62 2.47 7.91
C ILE A 21 5.89 2.76 7.12
N GLY A 22 6.19 2.00 6.06
CA GLY A 22 7.31 2.25 5.17
C GLY A 22 7.26 3.64 4.52
N MET A 23 6.07 4.04 4.05
CA MET A 23 5.80 5.36 3.46
C MET A 23 5.81 6.51 4.49
N ILE A 24 5.82 6.22 5.79
CA ILE A 24 6.06 7.23 6.84
C ILE A 24 7.53 7.23 7.27
N ALA A 25 8.19 6.06 7.26
CA ALA A 25 9.56 5.90 7.74
C ALA A 25 10.63 6.32 6.72
N TRP A 26 10.31 6.32 5.42
CA TRP A 26 11.27 6.69 4.37
C TRP A 26 11.98 8.06 4.56
N PRO A 27 11.36 9.15 5.07
CA PRO A 27 12.05 10.43 5.26
C PRO A 27 13.07 10.35 6.41
N VAL A 28 12.84 9.46 7.38
CA VAL A 28 13.77 9.17 8.48
C VAL A 28 14.95 8.36 7.97
N ILE A 29 14.71 7.39 7.08
CA ILE A 29 15.75 6.52 6.48
C ILE A 29 16.66 7.31 5.53
N LEU A 30 16.08 8.15 4.66
CA LEU A 30 16.84 8.96 3.70
C LEU A 30 17.46 10.23 4.30
N GLY A 31 17.05 10.59 5.51
CA GLY A 31 17.52 11.76 6.24
C GLY A 31 16.79 13.05 5.84
N TRP A 32 16.38 13.83 6.84
CA TRP A 32 15.60 15.06 6.67
C TRP A 32 16.27 16.11 5.78
N GLY A 33 17.61 16.09 5.65
CA GLY A 33 18.36 16.98 4.78
C GLY A 33 18.06 16.81 3.29
N GLN A 34 17.69 15.59 2.84
CA GLN A 34 17.33 15.35 1.44
C GLN A 34 15.94 15.91 1.09
N LEU A 35 15.05 16.09 2.08
CA LEU A 35 13.66 16.53 1.88
C LEU A 35 13.54 18.02 1.54
N ILE A 36 14.55 18.82 1.88
CA ILE A 36 14.52 20.28 1.73
C ILE A 36 14.77 20.70 0.27
N GLY A 37 15.49 19.88 -0.50
CA GLY A 37 15.81 20.13 -1.90
C GLY A 37 14.67 19.76 -2.88
N PRO A 38 14.80 20.16 -4.17
CA PRO A 38 13.84 19.80 -5.21
C PRO A 38 13.61 18.29 -5.34
N ALA A 39 14.68 17.48 -5.22
CA ALA A 39 14.62 16.03 -5.23
C ALA A 39 13.81 15.46 -4.06
N GLY A 40 13.97 16.03 -2.86
CA GLY A 40 13.19 15.65 -1.68
C GLY A 40 11.70 15.92 -1.81
N LYS A 41 11.33 17.05 -2.40
CA LYS A 41 9.92 17.39 -2.69
C LYS A 41 9.31 16.44 -3.71
N LEU A 42 10.08 16.07 -4.74
CA LEU A 42 9.64 15.11 -5.75
C LEU A 42 9.44 13.72 -5.13
N LEU A 43 10.42 13.22 -4.36
CA LEU A 43 10.27 11.96 -3.63
C LEU A 43 9.08 12.00 -2.67
N ALA A 44 8.85 13.12 -1.96
CA ALA A 44 7.69 13.25 -1.10
C ALA A 44 6.36 13.13 -1.85
N ALA A 45 6.27 13.71 -3.04
CA ALA A 45 5.11 13.55 -3.91
C ALA A 45 4.95 12.10 -4.42
N ILE A 46 6.06 11.44 -4.78
CA ILE A 46 6.09 10.04 -5.25
C ILE A 46 5.58 9.10 -4.15
N PHE A 47 6.02 9.29 -2.89
CA PHE A 47 5.61 8.45 -1.76
C PHE A 47 4.23 8.78 -1.20
N ALA A 48 3.74 10.02 -1.38
CA ALA A 48 2.41 10.43 -0.92
C ALA A 48 1.27 9.70 -1.66
N LEU A 49 1.44 9.41 -2.95
CA LEU A 49 0.44 8.71 -3.76
C LEU A 49 0.17 7.27 -3.27
N PRO A 50 1.20 6.40 -3.14
CA PRO A 50 1.07 5.07 -2.54
C PRO A 50 0.56 5.12 -1.09
N PHE A 51 0.99 6.11 -0.30
CA PHE A 51 0.52 6.28 1.07
C PHE A 51 -1.00 6.45 1.15
N VAL A 52 -1.55 7.39 0.39
CA VAL A 52 -3.01 7.61 0.33
C VAL A 52 -3.72 6.38 -0.20
N TYR A 53 -3.16 5.72 -1.22
CA TYR A 53 -3.70 4.48 -1.75
C TYR A 53 -3.83 3.40 -0.67
N TYR A 54 -2.76 3.13 0.09
CA TYR A 54 -2.77 2.06 1.08
C TYR A 54 -3.69 2.36 2.27
N ILE A 55 -3.86 3.63 2.66
CA ILE A 55 -4.88 4.02 3.64
C ILE A 55 -6.28 3.69 3.15
N ILE A 56 -6.62 4.09 1.92
CA ILE A 56 -7.93 3.81 1.33
C ILE A 56 -8.13 2.30 1.16
N PHE A 57 -7.09 1.58 0.70
CA PHE A 57 -7.12 0.14 0.50
C PHE A 57 -7.30 -0.63 1.80
N ALA A 58 -6.63 -0.23 2.89
CA ALA A 58 -6.82 -0.83 4.21
C ALA A 58 -8.25 -0.61 4.73
N GLY A 59 -8.81 0.59 4.55
CA GLY A 59 -10.21 0.90 4.86
C GLY A 59 -11.18 0.06 4.02
N TYR A 60 -10.90 -0.09 2.73
CA TYR A 60 -11.66 -0.92 1.82
C TYR A 60 -11.60 -2.40 2.23
N LEU A 61 -10.43 -2.96 2.53
CA LEU A 61 -10.29 -4.33 3.03
C LEU A 61 -11.13 -4.54 4.29
N LYS A 62 -11.06 -3.62 5.26
CA LYS A 62 -11.87 -3.67 6.48
C LYS A 62 -13.38 -3.71 6.18
N GLY A 63 -13.84 -2.87 5.26
CA GLY A 63 -15.24 -2.89 4.80
C GLY A 63 -15.61 -4.15 4.01
N TYR A 64 -14.68 -4.66 3.21
CA TYR A 64 -14.82 -5.86 2.38
C TYR A 64 -14.97 -7.12 3.24
N TYR A 65 -14.34 -7.14 4.42
CA TYR A 65 -14.50 -8.17 5.43
C TYR A 65 -15.89 -8.20 6.07
N SER A 66 -16.45 -7.03 6.39
CA SER A 66 -17.69 -6.95 7.16
C SER A 66 -18.97 -7.05 6.32
N LYS A 67 -18.90 -6.70 5.03
CA LYS A 67 -20.11 -6.48 4.20
C LYS A 67 -20.32 -7.48 3.07
N ARG A 68 -19.32 -8.28 2.67
CA ARG A 68 -19.42 -9.21 1.52
C ARG A 68 -19.59 -10.64 1.98
N LYS A 69 -20.45 -11.40 1.29
CA LYS A 69 -20.48 -12.86 1.46
C LYS A 69 -19.14 -13.44 0.99
N PRO A 70 -18.60 -14.46 1.67
CA PRO A 70 -17.31 -15.08 1.35
C PRO A 70 -17.13 -15.60 -0.09
N GLU A 71 -18.26 -15.80 -0.75
CA GLU A 71 -18.45 -16.37 -2.08
C GLU A 71 -18.13 -15.32 -3.14
N ASP A 72 -18.52 -14.07 -2.90
CA ASP A 72 -18.34 -12.92 -3.80
C ASP A 72 -16.96 -12.25 -3.66
N GLN A 73 -16.11 -12.79 -2.79
CA GLN A 73 -14.80 -12.22 -2.50
C GLN A 73 -13.74 -12.70 -3.51
N ASN A 74 -13.35 -11.79 -4.42
CA ASN A 74 -12.28 -12.02 -5.40
C ASN A 74 -10.92 -11.71 -4.78
N ILE A 75 -10.30 -12.74 -4.20
CA ILE A 75 -9.00 -12.65 -3.53
C ILE A 75 -7.88 -12.29 -4.52
N GLY A 76 -7.93 -12.81 -5.75
CA GLY A 76 -6.92 -12.53 -6.77
C GLY A 76 -6.85 -11.04 -7.11
N LEU A 77 -8.01 -10.39 -7.23
CA LEU A 77 -8.09 -8.95 -7.43
C LEU A 77 -7.52 -8.18 -6.23
N MET A 78 -7.76 -8.63 -5.00
CA MET A 78 -7.21 -7.97 -3.80
C MET A 78 -5.68 -8.06 -3.73
N VAL A 79 -5.12 -9.22 -4.09
CA VAL A 79 -3.67 -9.38 -4.18
C VAL A 79 -3.11 -8.44 -5.25
N PHE A 80 -3.70 -8.41 -6.44
CA PHE A 80 -3.27 -7.53 -7.52
C PHE A 80 -3.30 -6.04 -7.11
N LEU A 81 -4.41 -5.59 -6.52
CA LEU A 81 -4.55 -4.22 -6.03
C LEU A 81 -3.58 -3.89 -4.90
N ASN A 82 -3.16 -4.86 -4.08
CA ASN A 82 -2.18 -4.62 -3.04
C ASN A 82 -0.76 -4.39 -3.59
N VAL A 83 -0.42 -5.06 -4.70
CA VAL A 83 0.93 -5.00 -5.31
C VAL A 83 1.05 -3.89 -6.37
N LEU A 84 -0.06 -3.44 -6.97
CA LEU A 84 -0.06 -2.43 -8.04
C LEU A 84 0.70 -1.13 -7.71
N PRO A 85 0.55 -0.52 -6.52
CA PRO A 85 1.29 0.70 -6.17
C PRO A 85 2.79 0.48 -6.07
N LEU A 86 3.24 -0.70 -5.64
CA LEU A 86 4.66 -1.05 -5.60
C LEU A 86 5.26 -1.14 -7.01
N ILE A 87 4.55 -1.80 -7.93
CA ILE A 87 4.98 -1.87 -9.34
C ILE A 87 5.13 -0.47 -9.92
N PHE A 88 4.14 0.39 -9.68
CA PHE A 88 4.17 1.77 -10.14
C PHE A 88 5.31 2.57 -9.52
N LEU A 89 5.53 2.41 -8.21
CA LEU A 89 6.63 3.06 -7.49
C LEU A 89 7.99 2.63 -8.03
N VAL A 90 8.22 1.33 -8.21
CA VAL A 90 9.47 0.79 -8.78
C VAL A 90 9.71 1.36 -10.17
N TYR A 91 8.69 1.40 -11.02
CA TYR A 91 8.81 1.95 -12.37
C TYR A 91 9.14 3.44 -12.38
N ILE A 92 8.50 4.23 -11.51
CA ILE A 92 8.82 5.66 -11.39
C ILE A 92 10.25 5.85 -10.92
N LEU A 93 10.68 5.12 -9.88
CA LEU A 93 12.02 5.25 -9.33
C LEU A 93 13.12 4.81 -10.30
N ASP A 94 12.83 3.92 -11.26
CA ASP A 94 13.78 3.50 -12.29
C ASP A 94 13.99 4.55 -13.40
N ILE A 95 13.00 5.41 -13.63
CA ILE A 95 13.08 6.49 -14.64
C ILE A 95 13.90 7.70 -14.14
N PHE A 96 13.97 7.89 -12.83
CA PHE A 96 14.64 9.04 -12.18
C PHE A 96 16.06 8.71 -11.76
#